data_AF-A0A382IFW1-F1
#
_entry.id   AF-A0A382IFW1-F1
#
_cell.length_a   1.000
_cell.length_b   1.000
_cell.length_c   1.000
_cell.angle_alpha   90.00
_cell.angle_beta   90.00
_cell.angle_gamma   90.00
#
_symmetry.space_group_name_H-M   'P 1'
#
loop_
_entity.id
_entity.type
_entity.pdbx_description
1 polymer ?
#
loop_
_entity_poly.entity_id
_entity_poly.type
_entity_poly.pdbx_seq_one_letter_code
_entity_poly.pdbx_strand_id
1 'polypeptide(L)' 'MTIVRKALVDDFDDTYPLLKNFNNSALAKENWKQLLISHWKTDTDYYGYVLVDDKKVVGYLGMLFAIKV' A
#
# COMPACT_ATOMS: atom_id res chain seq x y z
N MET A 1 -9.40 -8.43 -16.51
CA MET A 1 -7.97 -8.36 -16.85
C MET A 1 -7.25 -7.89 -15.62
N THR A 2 -6.29 -8.68 -15.16
CA THR A 2 -5.57 -8.41 -13.92
C THR A 2 -4.31 -7.61 -14.22
N ILE A 3 -4.12 -6.50 -13.52
CA ILE A 3 -2.96 -5.62 -13.70
C ILE A 3 -2.29 -5.34 -12.37
N VAL A 4 -0.97 -5.17 -12.41
CA VAL A 4 -0.18 -4.64 -11.29
C VAL A 4 0.16 -3.20 -11.60
N ARG A 5 -0.14 -2.28 -10.68
CA ARG A 5 0.25 -0.88 -10.79
C ARG A 5 0.75 -0.34 -9.46
N LYS A 6 1.45 0.80 -9.50
CA LYS A 6 1.88 1.53 -8.30
C LYS A 6 0.68 1.80 -7.39
N ALA A 7 0.87 1.58 -6.10
CA ALA A 7 -0.09 1.95 -5.07
C ALA A 7 -0.01 3.45 -4.81
N LEU A 8 -1.16 4.12 -4.81
CA LEU A 8 -1.33 5.53 -4.48
C LEU A 8 -2.08 5.67 -3.16
N VAL A 9 -1.95 6.81 -2.48
CA VAL A 9 -2.67 7.08 -1.22
C VAL A 9 -4.17 6.85 -1.34
N ASP A 10 -4.74 7.17 -2.51
CA ASP A 10 -6.17 7.02 -2.80
C ASP A 10 -6.64 5.56 -2.87
N ASP A 11 -5.72 4.60 -3.07
CA ASP A 11 -6.03 3.16 -3.04
C ASP A 11 -6.24 2.63 -1.61
N PHE A 12 -6.02 3.46 -0.58
CA PHE A 12 -6.00 3.00 0.79
C PHE A 12 -7.32 2.37 1.23
N ASP A 13 -8.47 2.98 0.88
CA ASP A 13 -9.76 2.45 1.33
C ASP A 13 -10.08 1.09 0.70
N ASP A 14 -9.65 0.84 -0.54
CA ASP A 14 -9.78 -0.46 -1.20
C ASP A 14 -8.76 -1.49 -0.68
N THR A 15 -7.59 -1.02 -0.25
CA THR A 15 -6.50 -1.86 0.26
C THR A 15 -6.70 -2.26 1.73
N TYR A 16 -7.31 -1.39 2.54
CA TYR A 16 -7.46 -1.59 3.98
C TYR A 16 -8.17 -2.89 4.38
N PRO A 17 -9.24 -3.34 3.70
CA PRO A 17 -9.83 -4.66 3.93
C PRO A 17 -8.84 -5.82 3.79
N LEU A 18 -7.90 -5.73 2.85
CA LEU A 18 -6.86 -6.74 2.66
C LEU A 18 -5.86 -6.73 3.82
N LEU A 19 -5.46 -5.54 4.27
CA LEU A 19 -4.53 -5.37 5.39
C LEU A 19 -5.11 -5.88 6.72
N LYS A 20 -6.43 -5.77 6.92
CA LYS A 20 -7.09 -6.33 8.10
C LYS A 20 -6.95 -7.86 8.20
N ASN A 21 -6.67 -8.57 7.10
CA ASN A 21 -6.46 -10.02 7.13
C ASN A 21 -5.14 -10.42 7.83
N PHE A 22 -4.21 -9.49 8.07
CA PHE A 22 -3.06 -9.74 8.94
C PHE A 22 -3.44 -9.85 10.43
N ASN A 23 -4.71 -9.58 10.77
CA ASN A 23 -5.30 -9.75 12.10
C ASN A 23 -4.53 -9.06 13.25
N ASN A 24 -3.95 -7.89 12.96
CA ASN A 24 -3.24 -7.09 13.96
C ASN A 24 -4.17 -6.01 14.53
N SER A 25 -4.82 -6.32 15.66
CA SER A 25 -5.75 -5.43 16.36
C SER A 25 -5.09 -4.25 17.08
N ALA A 26 -3.77 -4.25 17.24
CA ALA A 26 -3.04 -3.15 17.88
C ALA A 26 -2.82 -1.95 16.95
N LEU A 27 -3.00 -2.13 15.64
CA LEU A 27 -2.80 -1.08 14.64
C LEU A 27 -4.11 -0.39 14.27
N ALA A 28 -4.20 0.91 14.58
CA ALA A 28 -5.27 1.78 14.12
C ALA A 28 -5.27 1.93 12.59
N LYS A 29 -6.42 2.29 12.00
CA LYS A 29 -6.57 2.48 10.54
C LYS A 29 -5.57 3.51 10.01
N GLU A 30 -5.31 4.56 10.78
CA GLU A 30 -4.39 5.65 10.46
C GLU A 30 -2.95 5.18 10.37
N ASN A 31 -2.57 4.16 11.15
CA ASN A 31 -1.23 3.56 11.10
C ASN A 31 -1.07 2.72 9.83
N TRP A 32 -2.12 2.01 9.39
CA TRP A 32 -2.10 1.29 8.13
C TRP A 32 -1.95 2.21 6.92
N LYS A 33 -2.57 3.41 6.97
CA LYS A 33 -2.45 4.41 5.91
C LYS A 33 -1.00 4.85 5.67
N GLN A 34 -0.16 4.80 6.70
CA GLN A 34 1.25 5.17 6.59
C GLN A 34 2.01 4.32 5.57
N LEU A 35 1.57 3.10 5.27
CA LEU A 35 2.21 2.23 4.28
C LEU A 35 2.14 2.79 2.85
N LEU A 36 1.18 3.66 2.55
CA LEU A 36 0.97 4.24 1.22
C LEU A 36 1.50 5.69 1.13
N ILE A 37 2.08 6.22 2.21
CA ILE A 37 2.58 7.59 2.30
C ILE A 37 4.11 7.60 2.16
N SER A 38 4.64 8.68 1.58
CA SER A 38 6.08 8.93 1.53
C SER A 38 6.69 9.19 2.89
N HIS A 39 7.62 8.32 3.28
CA HIS A 39 8.49 8.52 4.46
C HIS A 39 9.95 8.74 4.08
N TRP A 40 10.30 8.51 2.81
CA TRP A 40 11.66 8.65 2.31
C TRP A 40 11.79 9.96 1.55
N LYS A 41 12.89 10.69 1.79
CA LYS A 41 13.24 11.92 1.04
C LYS A 41 13.73 11.57 -0.37
N THR A 42 12.88 10.93 -1.16
CA THR A 42 13.14 10.51 -2.53
C THR A 42 12.09 11.09 -3.46
N ASP A 43 12.46 11.25 -4.73
CA ASP A 43 11.52 11.65 -5.78
C ASP A 43 10.51 10.53 -6.14
N THR A 44 10.68 9.32 -5.58
CA THR A 44 9.72 8.22 -5.75
C THR A 44 8.41 8.54 -5.05
N ASP A 45 7.30 8.46 -5.77
CA ASP A 45 5.96 8.83 -5.33
C ASP A 45 5.08 7.64 -4.90
N TYR A 46 5.67 6.44 -4.82
CA TYR A 46 4.95 5.20 -4.51
C TYR A 46 5.79 4.24 -3.67
N TYR A 47 5.11 3.51 -2.77
CA TYR A 47 5.76 2.68 -1.74
C TYR A 47 5.20 1.26 -1.66
N GLY A 48 4.47 0.88 -2.71
CA GLY A 48 3.93 -0.45 -2.90
C GLY A 48 3.30 -0.60 -4.26
N TYR A 49 2.78 -1.79 -4.52
CA TYR A 49 1.98 -2.09 -5.70
C TYR A 49 0.62 -2.64 -5.26
N VAL A 50 -0.40 -2.36 -6.07
CA VAL A 50 -1.72 -2.99 -5.96
C VAL A 50 -1.92 -3.94 -7.13
N LEU A 51 -2.54 -5.08 -6.84
CA LEU A 51 -3.11 -5.98 -7.83
C LEU A 51 -4.56 -5.57 -8.04
N VAL A 52 -4.91 -5.20 -9.27
CA VAL A 52 -6.26 -4.78 -9.62
C VAL A 52 -6.87 -5.81 -10.55
N ASP A 53 -8.04 -6.31 -10.18
CA ASP A 53 -8.87 -7.15 -11.04
C ASP A 53 -10.27 -6.52 -11.15
N ASP A 54 -10.72 -6.32 -12.39
CA ASP A 54 -12.00 -5.67 -12.72
C ASP A 54 -12.28 -4.39 -11.91
N LYS A 55 -11.30 -3.46 -11.86
CA LYS A 55 -11.31 -2.19 -11.12
C LYS A 55 -11.27 -2.29 -9.59
N LYS A 56 -11.19 -3.50 -9.03
CA LYS A 56 -11.08 -3.71 -7.59
C LYS A 56 -9.65 -4.03 -7.20
N VAL A 57 -9.16 -3.42 -6.12
CA VAL A 57 -7.90 -3.84 -5.50
C VAL A 57 -8.13 -5.19 -4.80
N VAL A 58 -7.38 -6.21 -5.23
CA VAL A 58 -7.48 -7.59 -4.72
C VAL A 58 -6.17 -8.07 -4.09
N GLY A 59 -5.10 -7.27 -4.18
CA GLY A 59 -3.82 -7.55 -3.55
C GLY A 59 -3.02 -6.29 -3.30
N TYR A 60 -2.15 -6.33 -2.28
CA TYR A 60 -1.22 -5.26 -1.95
C TYR A 60 0.16 -5.84 -1.64
N LEU A 61 1.18 -5.23 -2.21
CA LEU A 61 2.59 -5.54 -1.96
C LEU A 61 3.29 -4.27 -1.48
N GLY A 62 3.55 -4.20 -0.17
CA GLY A 62 4.32 -3.10 0.43
C GLY A 62 5.82 -3.25 0.15
N MET A 63 6.51 -2.13 -0.01
CA MET A 63 7.97 -2.09 -0.21
C MET A 63 8.65 -1.29 0.89
N LEU A 64 9.88 -1.68 1.22
CA LEU A 64 10.77 -0.91 2.08
C LEU A 64 12.02 -0.56 1.27
N PHE A 65 12.29 0.73 1.11
CA PHE A 65 13.50 1.21 0.46
C PHE A 65 14.60 1.42 1.50
N ALA A 66 15.73 0.75 1.32
CA ALA A 66 16.96 1.05 2.03
C ALA A 66 17.88 1.81 1.09
N ILE A 67 18.10 3.09 1.36
CA ILE A 67 19.04 3.92 0.61
C ILE A 67 20.35 3.89 1.37
N LYS A 68 21.41 3.43 0.73
CA LYS A 68 22.76 3.57 1.28
C LYS A 68 23.16 5.03 1.11
N VAL A 69 23.21 5.75 2.22
CA VAL A 69 23.75 7.11 2.31
C VAL A 69 25.27 7.05 2.33
#